data_AF-A0A8S0R3M3-F1
#
_entry.id   AF-A0A8S0R3M3-F1
#
_cell.length_a   1.000
_cell.length_b   1.000
_cell.length_c   1.000
_cell.angle_alpha   90.00
_cell.angle_beta   90.00
_cell.angle_gamma   90.00
#
_symmetry.space_group_name_H-M   'P 1'
#
loop_
_entity.id
_entity.type
_entity.pdbx_description
1 polymer ?
#
loop_
_entity_poly.entity_id
_entity_poly.type
_entity_poly.pdbx_seq_one_letter_code
_entity_poly.pdbx_strand_id
1 'polypeptide(L)'
;MVAVARIINATLVIPELDKRSLWLDSSNFSNVFDEDHFISSLANDVKIIRKLPMELTTATRGVKHFRSWSGIDYYQEEIASLWEEYQ
;
A
#
# COMPACT_ATOMS: atom_id res chain seq x y z
N MET A 1 2.33 -4.77 -3.23
CA MET A 1 2.57 -3.72 -2.20
C MET A 1 2.81 -4.26 -0.79
N VAL A 2 2.22 -5.40 -0.39
CA VAL A 2 2.43 -5.98 0.95
C VAL A 2 3.91 -6.14 1.32
N ALA A 3 4.70 -6.76 0.45
CA ALA A 3 6.14 -6.97 0.70
C ALA A 3 6.89 -5.63 0.89
N VAL A 4 6.56 -4.61 0.08
CA VAL A 4 7.16 -3.28 0.22
C VAL A 4 6.81 -2.66 1.56
N ALA A 5 5.53 -2.71 1.97
CA ALA A 5 5.08 -2.20 3.26
C ALA A 5 5.82 -2.87 4.43
N ARG A 6 6.10 -4.18 4.33
CA ARG A 6 6.94 -4.90 5.30
C ARG A 6 8.38 -4.39 5.32
N ILE A 7 9.00 -4.24 4.15
CA ILE A 7 10.41 -3.83 4.02
C ILE A 7 10.65 -2.47 4.67
N ILE A 8 9.72 -1.52 4.49
CA ILE A 8 9.85 -0.15 5.01
C ILE A 8 9.07 0.11 6.30
N ASN A 9 8.52 -0.95 6.92
CA ASN A 9 7.68 -0.86 8.12
C ASN A 9 6.50 0.15 8.02
N ALA A 10 5.88 0.23 6.84
CA ALA A 10 4.76 1.12 6.58
C ALA A 10 3.41 0.49 6.96
N THR A 11 2.43 1.34 7.24
CA THR A 11 1.03 0.92 7.34
C THR A 11 0.42 0.82 5.94
N LEU A 12 -0.17 -0.33 5.62
CA LEU A 12 -0.86 -0.57 4.36
C LEU A 12 -2.35 -0.23 4.52
N VAL A 13 -2.89 0.59 3.62
CA VAL A 13 -4.35 0.72 3.47
C VAL A 13 -4.84 -0.40 2.55
N ILE A 14 -6.02 -0.96 2.82
CA ILE A 14 -6.63 -1.97 1.93
C ILE A 14 -6.59 -1.47 0.48
N PRO A 15 -6.03 -2.27 -0.46
CA PRO A 15 -5.86 -1.84 -1.84
C PRO A 15 -7.20 -1.57 -2.53
N GLU A 16 -7.19 -0.63 -3.47
CA GLU A 16 -8.26 -0.48 -4.44
C GLU A 16 -7.87 -1.19 -5.74
N LEU A 17 -8.84 -1.82 -6.39
CA LEU A 17 -8.64 -2.45 -7.69
C LEU A 17 -8.59 -1.36 -8.77
N ASP A 18 -7.57 -1.39 -9.63
CA ASP A 18 -7.45 -0.42 -10.72
C ASP A 18 -8.50 -0.69 -11.80
N LYS A 19 -9.60 0.07 -11.73
CA LYS A 19 -10.75 -0.07 -12.64
C LYS A 19 -10.52 0.48 -14.05
N ARG A 20 -9.34 1.10 -14.31
CA ARG A 20 -9.09 1.84 -15.56
C ARG A 20 -8.16 1.11 -16.50
N SER A 21 -7.07 0.51 -16.01
CA SER A 21 -6.04 -0.05 -16.88
C SER A 21 -5.92 -1.57 -16.78
N LEU A 22 -6.08 -2.13 -15.59
CA LEU A 22 -5.77 -3.55 -15.36
C LEU A 22 -7.01 -4.38 -15.01
N TRP A 23 -7.92 -3.84 -14.20
CA TRP A 23 -9.18 -4.50 -13.87
C TRP A 23 -10.34 -3.87 -14.62
N LEU A 24 -10.89 -4.59 -15.59
CA LEU A 24 -12.05 -4.14 -16.36
C LEU A 24 -13.40 -4.37 -15.66
N ASP A 25 -13.37 -4.84 -14.41
CA ASP A 25 -14.57 -5.12 -13.63
C ASP A 25 -14.85 -4.02 -12.61
N SER A 26 -16.14 -3.84 -12.27
CA SER A 26 -16.58 -2.82 -11.32
C SER A 26 -16.40 -3.21 -9.84
N SER A 27 -15.97 -4.44 -9.58
CA SER A 27 -15.72 -4.97 -8.24
C SER A 27 -14.74 -4.12 -7.43
N ASN A 28 -15.00 -4.05 -6.14
CA ASN A 28 -14.04 -3.58 -5.14
C ASN A 28 -13.21 -4.74 -4.62
N PHE A 29 -12.17 -4.45 -3.84
CA PHE A 29 -11.30 -5.47 -3.25
C PHE A 29 -12.08 -6.52 -2.48
N SER A 30 -13.02 -6.10 -1.62
CA SER A 30 -13.85 -7.00 -0.81
C SER A 30 -14.87 -7.84 -1.61
N ASN A 31 -15.13 -7.50 -2.88
CA ASN A 31 -15.96 -8.34 -3.75
C ASN A 31 -15.18 -9.55 -4.31
N VAL A 32 -13.85 -9.47 -4.33
CA VAL A 32 -12.96 -10.49 -4.90
C VAL A 32 -12.18 -11.22 -3.81
N PHE A 33 -11.80 -10.53 -2.75
CA PHE A 33 -10.98 -11.04 -1.66
C PHE A 33 -11.71 -10.91 -0.32
N ASP A 34 -11.51 -11.90 0.55
CA ASP A 34 -11.92 -11.81 1.95
C ASP A 34 -10.99 -10.83 2.69
N GLU A 35 -11.52 -9.64 2.98
CA GLU A 35 -10.77 -8.56 3.62
C GLU A 35 -10.33 -8.93 5.04
N ASP A 36 -11.16 -9.65 5.79
CA ASP A 36 -10.88 -10.01 7.17
C ASP A 36 -9.78 -11.06 7.23
N HIS A 37 -9.87 -12.08 6.36
CA HIS A 37 -8.83 -13.09 6.21
C HIS A 37 -7.52 -12.46 5.70
N PHE A 38 -7.58 -11.50 4.78
CA PHE A 38 -6.40 -10.79 4.28
C PHE A 38 -5.68 -10.03 5.40
N ILE A 39 -6.43 -9.31 6.24
CA ILE A 39 -5.87 -8.58 7.39
C ILE A 39 -5.30 -9.55 8.42
N SER A 40 -6.05 -10.59 8.80
CA SER A 40 -5.62 -11.53 9.84
C SER A 40 -4.39 -12.33 9.44
N SER A 41 -4.30 -12.72 8.16
CA SER A 41 -3.17 -13.50 7.63
C SER A 41 -1.86 -12.71 7.63
N LEU A 42 -1.92 -11.37 7.56
CA LEU A 42 -0.76 -10.48 7.48
C LEU A 42 -0.49 -9.71 8.78
N ALA A 43 -1.29 -9.93 9.83
CA ALA A 43 -1.25 -9.15 11.07
C ALA A 43 0.11 -9.15 11.77
N ASN A 44 0.90 -10.21 11.60
CA ASN A 44 2.25 -10.34 12.18
C ASN A 44 3.34 -9.67 11.33
N ASP A 45 3.07 -9.37 10.07
CA ASP A 45 4.08 -8.91 9.10
C ASP A 45 3.90 -7.45 8.71
N VAL A 46 2.66 -6.97 8.59
CA VAL A 46 2.34 -5.61 8.13
C VAL A 46 1.12 -5.09 8.88
N LYS A 47 1.17 -3.83 9.33
CA LYS A 47 0.00 -3.14 9.88
C LYS A 47 -0.94 -2.76 8.74
N ILE A 48 -2.17 -3.27 8.76
CA ILE A 48 -3.17 -3.00 7.72
C ILE A 48 -4.36 -2.23 8.32
N ILE A 49 -4.78 -1.17 7.64
CA ILE A 49 -6.00 -0.42 7.98
C ILE A 49 -6.97 -0.43 6.79
N ARG A 50 -8.27 -0.45 7.07
CA ARG A 50 -9.30 -0.55 6.02
C ARG A 50 -9.42 0.72 5.18
N LYS A 51 -9.23 1.88 5.80
CA LYS A 51 -9.38 3.19 5.16
C LYS A 51 -8.34 4.16 5.70
N LEU A 52 -7.98 5.14 4.89
CA LEU A 52 -7.11 6.23 5.29
C LEU A 52 -7.81 7.07 6.39
N PRO A 53 -7.13 7.38 7.51
CA PRO A 53 -7.66 8.28 8.53
C PRO A 53 -8.01 9.65 7.96
N MET A 54 -9.12 10.25 8.41
CA MET A 54 -9.59 11.54 7.90
C MET A 54 -8.55 12.66 8.06
N GLU A 55 -7.78 12.62 9.14
CA GLU A 55 -6.69 13.55 9.44
C GLU A 55 -5.62 13.61 8.34
N LEU A 56 -5.40 12.48 7.64
CA LEU A 56 -4.40 12.35 6.58
C LEU A 56 -4.96 12.60 5.19
N THR A 57 -6.28 12.84 5.05
CA THR A 57 -6.88 13.05 3.73
C THR A 57 -6.46 14.36 3.06
N THR A 58 -6.14 15.37 3.88
CA THR A 58 -5.65 16.69 3.44
C THR A 58 -4.12 16.74 3.35
N ALA A 59 -3.41 15.72 3.85
CA ALA A 59 -1.95 15.69 3.77
C ALA A 59 -1.45 15.56 2.33
N THR A 60 -0.26 16.08 2.06
CA THR A 60 0.39 15.99 0.75
C THR A 60 0.58 14.52 0.35
N ARG A 61 0.10 14.14 -0.83
CA ARG A 61 0.21 12.77 -1.34
C ARG A 61 1.49 12.63 -2.16
N GLY A 62 2.43 11.83 -1.68
CA GLY A 62 3.53 11.33 -2.50
C GLY A 62 3.03 10.21 -3.43
N VAL A 63 3.01 10.46 -4.73
CA VAL A 63 2.69 9.42 -5.73
C VAL A 63 3.98 8.93 -6.35
N LYS A 64 4.27 7.63 -6.22
CA LYS A 64 5.43 6.98 -6.83
C LYS A 64 4.98 5.81 -7.69
N HIS A 65 5.43 5.79 -8.93
CA HIS A 65 5.20 4.66 -9.83
C HIS A 65 6.12 3.49 -9.46
N PHE A 66 5.59 2.27 -9.57
CA PHE A 66 6.41 1.08 -9.42
C PHE A 66 7.49 1.03 -10.50
N ARG A 67 8.71 0.70 -10.08
CA ARG A 67 9.76 0.24 -10.98
C ARG A 67 9.80 -1.28 -10.97
N SER A 68 9.60 -1.88 -12.14
CA SER A 68 9.75 -3.33 -12.31
C SER A 68 11.21 -3.74 -12.09
N TRP A 69 11.43 -4.92 -11.50
CA TRP A 69 12.76 -5.49 -11.24
C TRP A 69 13.64 -4.69 -10.28
N SER A 70 13.06 -3.80 -9.47
CA SER A 70 13.78 -3.13 -8.40
C SER A 70 14.20 -4.09 -7.28
N GLY A 71 15.45 -3.98 -6.84
CA GLY A 71 15.98 -4.70 -5.70
C GLY A 71 15.48 -4.16 -4.36
N ILE A 72 15.91 -4.80 -3.27
CA ILE A 72 15.53 -4.40 -1.91
C ILE A 72 16.12 -3.03 -1.52
N ASP A 73 17.32 -2.75 -2.01
CA ASP A 73 18.05 -1.49 -1.90
C ASP A 73 17.22 -0.30 -2.37
N TYR A 74 16.53 -0.42 -3.52
CA TYR A 74 15.62 0.61 -4.01
C TYR A 74 14.53 0.99 -2.99
N TYR A 75 13.92 -0.01 -2.34
CA TYR A 75 12.86 0.25 -1.38
C TYR A 75 13.40 0.79 -0.05
N GLN A 76 14.57 0.33 0.38
CA GLN A 76 15.18 0.77 1.64
C GLN A 76 15.84 2.15 1.54
N GLU A 77 16.45 2.48 0.40
CA GLU A 77 17.24 3.71 0.26
C GLU A 77 16.48 4.82 -0.45
N GLU A 78 15.68 4.51 -1.49
CA GLU A 78 14.95 5.55 -2.23
C GLU A 78 13.55 5.75 -1.67
N ILE A 79 12.79 4.67 -1.48
CA ILE A 79 11.38 4.78 -1.07
C ILE A 79 11.24 5.14 0.41
N ALA A 80 12.05 4.52 1.29
CA ALA A 80 11.97 4.83 2.72
C ALA A 80 12.39 6.28 3.03
N SER A 81 13.39 6.81 2.30
CA SER A 81 13.88 8.19 2.46
C SER A 81 12.81 9.25 2.15
N LEU A 82 11.76 8.91 1.38
CA LEU A 82 10.64 9.83 1.17
C LEU A 82 9.91 10.17 2.48
N TRP A 83 9.99 9.33 3.50
CA TRP A 83 9.37 9.62 4.79
C TRP A 83 10.04 10.81 5.50
N GLU A 84 11.34 11.03 5.26
CA GLU A 84 12.11 12.15 5.82
C GLU A 84 11.85 13.45 5.06
N GLU A 85 11.51 13.37 3.77
CA GLU A 85 11.27 14.53 2.91
C GLU A 85 9.89 15.19 3.15
N TYR A 86 8.93 14.44 3.73
CA TYR A 86 7.55 14.88 3.95
C TYR A 86 7.16 15.02 5.44
N GLN A 87 8.12 14.96 6.38
CA GLN A 87 7.95 15.40 7.78
C GLN A 87 8.06 16.92 7.91
#